data_AF-A0A0L8KRP4-F1
#
_entry.id   AF-A0A0L8KRP4-F1
#
_cell.length_a   1.000
_cell.length_b   1.000
_cell.length_c   1.000
_cell.angle_alpha   90.00
_cell.angle_beta   90.00
_cell.angle_gamma   90.00
#
_symmetry.space_group_name_H-M   'P 1'
#
loop_
_entity.id
_entity.type
_entity.pdbx_description
1 polymer ?
#
loop_
_entity_poly.entity_id
_entity_poly.type
_entity_poly.pdbx_seq_one_letter_code
_entity_poly.pdbx_strand_id
1 'polypeptide(L)'
;MDRHLPFSALHNFRDLGGYRTPDGLRVRPGRLYRADSLGRLSPGTPDWDRFLSLGIRTVIDLRHPWEADAGGRVPSHPSFTYHNLSIEHRPYNQAALTADVDPGPYLAERYMEVAEDGTKEIRGALELIARSAESETPLVFHCASGKDRTGQLAALVLSLLGVPEQTIVEDYSLTELAAPALLADWIARNDGHPPAWPAFGRAPASGMRLFLAALTARHGSVEAYVSEALGLSPAPLTETLRAHLLEQPPTVHPPLTYRKAVPDEAALLVRLRDTAALWQLARGITQWLPGEKDETHFRARMTDGEVWLAHAGDHLSGAWELWWDDPAAWGPRPPDAGYIHRLMTTPHTAPPGTGRHLLREAESRIRATGRPYARLDCLSTNPRLRTYYESAGYQVVGEQPAKNTGSGSPYAVTLLEKRLV
;
A
#
# COMPACT_ATOMS: atom_id res chain seq x y z
N MET A 1 -12.56 -0.89 1.82
CA MET A 1 -11.93 -2.20 1.63
C MET A 1 -10.47 -2.12 2.06
N ASP A 2 -9.99 -3.05 2.88
CA ASP A 2 -8.54 -3.22 3.06
C ASP A 2 -8.02 -4.07 1.90
N ARG A 3 -7.02 -3.55 1.18
CA ARG A 3 -6.47 -4.20 -0.01
C ARG A 3 -5.37 -5.18 0.37
N HIS A 4 -4.72 -5.02 1.52
CA HIS A 4 -3.77 -6.00 2.02
C HIS A 4 -4.53 -7.10 2.73
N LEU A 5 -4.45 -8.31 2.19
CA LEU A 5 -5.06 -9.45 2.82
C LEU A 5 -4.03 -10.07 3.76
N PRO A 6 -4.35 -10.21 5.06
CA PRO A 6 -3.39 -10.77 6.00
C PRO A 6 -3.16 -12.24 5.68
N PHE A 7 -1.91 -12.64 5.63
CA PHE A 7 -1.46 -14.03 5.64
C PHE A 7 -0.29 -14.11 6.61
N SER A 8 -0.15 -15.23 7.31
CA SER A 8 0.99 -15.46 8.20
C SER A 8 2.24 -15.83 7.40
N ALA A 9 2.09 -16.60 6.31
CA ALA A 9 3.18 -17.10 5.48
C ALA A 9 3.57 -16.20 4.31
N LEU A 10 2.70 -15.25 3.93
CA LEU A 10 2.92 -14.33 2.80
C LEU A 10 3.09 -12.89 3.31
N HIS A 11 3.99 -12.14 2.69
CA HIS A 11 4.32 -10.78 3.13
C HIS A 11 3.77 -9.70 2.21
N ASN A 12 3.45 -10.04 0.95
CA ASN A 12 3.17 -9.05 -0.09
C ASN A 12 1.90 -9.35 -0.90
N PHE A 13 0.91 -10.02 -0.29
CA PHE A 13 -0.37 -10.35 -0.92
C PHE A 13 -1.38 -9.20 -0.81
N ARG A 14 -1.90 -8.72 -1.95
CA ARG A 14 -2.93 -7.67 -1.98
C ARG A 14 -3.81 -7.69 -3.23
N ASP A 15 -4.99 -7.11 -3.07
CA ASP A 15 -5.94 -6.80 -4.15
C ASP A 15 -5.55 -5.50 -4.88
N LEU A 16 -5.63 -5.50 -6.21
CA LEU A 16 -5.44 -4.31 -7.06
C LEU A 16 -6.71 -3.44 -7.21
N GLY A 17 -7.83 -3.87 -6.65
CA GLY A 17 -9.11 -3.16 -6.64
C GLY A 17 -9.09 -1.83 -5.88
N GLY A 18 -10.04 -0.97 -6.19
CA GLY A 18 -10.29 0.30 -5.48
C GLY A 18 -9.56 1.52 -6.04
N TYR A 19 -8.56 1.35 -6.91
CA TYR A 19 -7.91 2.48 -7.58
C TYR A 19 -8.86 3.20 -8.52
N ARG A 20 -8.82 4.54 -8.52
CA ARG A 20 -9.70 5.37 -9.35
C ARG A 20 -9.05 5.73 -10.67
N THR A 21 -9.90 5.87 -11.67
CA THR A 21 -9.58 6.37 -13.01
C THR A 21 -10.12 7.80 -13.17
N PRO A 22 -9.53 8.65 -14.03
CA PRO A 22 -9.97 10.04 -14.21
C PRO A 22 -11.41 10.20 -14.72
N ASP A 23 -11.94 9.21 -15.44
CA ASP A 23 -13.32 9.14 -15.93
C ASP A 23 -14.33 8.68 -14.85
N GLY A 24 -13.88 8.58 -13.59
CA GLY A 24 -14.74 8.37 -12.44
C GLY A 24 -15.00 6.91 -12.08
N LEU A 25 -14.49 5.95 -12.85
CA LEU A 25 -14.57 4.52 -12.53
C LEU A 25 -13.52 4.13 -11.48
N ARG A 26 -13.66 2.93 -10.91
CA ARG A 26 -12.63 2.31 -10.07
C ARG A 26 -12.32 0.89 -10.52
N VAL A 27 -11.10 0.43 -10.25
CA VAL A 27 -10.73 -0.97 -10.40
C VAL A 27 -11.60 -1.81 -9.49
N ARG A 28 -12.24 -2.84 -10.06
CA ARG A 28 -13.19 -3.70 -9.40
C ARG A 28 -12.49 -4.56 -8.36
N PRO A 29 -12.93 -4.52 -7.09
CA PRO A 29 -12.33 -5.35 -6.06
C PRO A 29 -12.61 -6.85 -6.23
N GLY A 30 -11.69 -7.68 -5.74
CA GLY A 30 -11.80 -9.12 -5.72
C GLY A 30 -11.54 -9.81 -7.06
N ARG A 31 -11.02 -9.09 -8.06
CA ARG A 31 -10.79 -9.60 -9.42
C ARG A 31 -9.34 -9.93 -9.71
N LEU A 32 -8.42 -9.08 -9.28
CA LEU A 32 -7.01 -9.21 -9.62
C LEU A 32 -6.14 -9.00 -8.39
N TYR A 33 -5.38 -10.03 -8.03
CA TYR A 33 -4.49 -10.03 -6.89
C TYR A 33 -3.03 -10.09 -7.34
N ARG A 34 -2.16 -9.52 -6.51
CA ARG A 34 -0.71 -9.66 -6.63
C ARG A 34 -0.13 -10.22 -5.34
N ALA A 35 0.92 -11.02 -5.43
CA ALA A 35 1.55 -11.66 -4.27
C ALA A 35 3.06 -11.86 -4.40
N ASP A 36 3.71 -12.12 -3.27
CA ASP A 36 4.98 -12.86 -3.17
C ASP A 36 4.77 -14.37 -3.37
N SER A 37 5.82 -15.17 -3.21
CA SER A 37 5.81 -16.59 -3.57
C SER A 37 4.71 -17.38 -2.85
N LEU A 38 3.74 -17.88 -3.61
CA LEU A 38 2.66 -18.73 -3.11
C LEU A 38 3.11 -20.15 -2.73
N GLY A 39 4.37 -20.52 -3.03
CA GLY A 39 4.97 -21.79 -2.59
C GLY A 39 5.15 -21.91 -1.08
N ARG A 40 4.95 -20.81 -0.34
CA ARG A 40 4.98 -20.76 1.13
C ARG A 40 3.66 -21.21 1.78
N LEU A 41 2.60 -21.34 0.98
CA LEU A 41 1.32 -21.83 1.48
C LEU A 41 1.39 -23.34 1.72
N SER A 42 0.77 -23.79 2.81
CA SER A 42 0.71 -25.20 3.18
C SER A 42 -0.75 -25.66 3.27
N PRO A 43 -1.16 -26.75 2.59
CA PRO A 43 -2.51 -27.30 2.71
C PRO A 43 -2.92 -27.58 4.16
N GLY A 44 -4.19 -27.36 4.48
CA GLY A 44 -4.74 -27.58 5.83
C GLY A 44 -4.38 -26.50 6.86
N THR A 45 -3.81 -25.36 6.43
CA THR A 45 -3.56 -24.20 7.29
C THR A 45 -4.63 -23.12 7.09
N PRO A 46 -4.84 -22.22 8.08
CA PRO A 46 -5.76 -21.09 7.92
C PRO A 46 -5.42 -20.17 6.73
N ASP A 47 -4.13 -20.03 6.40
CA ASP A 47 -3.68 -19.28 5.22
C ASP A 47 -4.11 -19.96 3.92
N TRP A 48 -4.07 -21.29 3.86
CA TRP A 48 -4.55 -22.04 2.70
C TRP A 48 -6.07 -21.92 2.54
N ASP A 49 -6.83 -22.07 3.62
CA ASP A 49 -8.29 -21.90 3.60
C ASP A 49 -8.68 -20.47 3.19
N ARG A 50 -7.92 -19.48 3.66
CA ARG A 50 -8.07 -18.08 3.23
C ARG A 50 -7.77 -17.92 1.75
N PHE A 51 -6.68 -18.50 1.23
CA PHE A 51 -6.36 -18.42 -0.20
C PHE A 51 -7.47 -19.04 -1.07
N LEU A 52 -8.00 -20.20 -0.67
CA LEU A 52 -9.10 -20.86 -1.37
C LEU A 52 -10.40 -20.05 -1.32
N SER A 53 -10.70 -19.37 -0.20
CA SER A 53 -11.91 -18.56 -0.07
C SER A 53 -11.95 -17.32 -0.95
N LEU A 54 -10.79 -16.88 -1.48
CA LEU A 54 -10.71 -15.82 -2.49
C LEU A 54 -11.30 -16.24 -3.85
N GLY A 55 -11.56 -17.54 -4.06
CA GLY A 55 -12.17 -18.03 -5.28
C GLY A 55 -11.29 -17.90 -6.52
N ILE A 56 -9.97 -17.74 -6.33
CA ILE A 56 -8.97 -17.65 -7.41
C ILE A 56 -9.09 -18.87 -8.33
N ARG A 57 -9.16 -18.62 -9.64
CA ARG A 57 -9.25 -19.65 -10.69
C ARG A 57 -7.99 -19.75 -11.54
N THR A 58 -7.13 -18.74 -11.51
CA THR A 58 -5.90 -18.71 -12.29
C THR A 58 -4.76 -18.15 -11.45
N VAL A 59 -3.63 -18.86 -11.45
CA VAL A 59 -2.38 -18.46 -10.81
C VAL A 59 -1.32 -18.28 -11.89
N ILE A 60 -0.76 -17.08 -12.01
CA ILE A 60 0.39 -16.80 -12.87
C ILE A 60 1.65 -16.65 -12.01
N ASP A 61 2.61 -17.54 -12.21
CA ASP A 61 3.91 -17.51 -11.57
C ASP A 61 4.94 -16.93 -12.54
N LEU A 62 5.43 -15.73 -12.24
CA LEU A 62 6.36 -14.98 -13.09
C LEU A 62 7.83 -15.36 -12.83
N ARG A 63 8.08 -16.31 -11.94
CA ARG A 63 9.43 -16.76 -11.62
C ARG A 63 10.06 -17.57 -12.75
N HIS A 64 11.39 -17.66 -12.75
CA HIS A 64 12.06 -18.68 -13.52
C HIS A 64 11.61 -20.08 -13.07
N PRO A 65 11.58 -21.08 -13.96
CA PRO A 65 11.25 -22.46 -13.57
C PRO A 65 12.11 -22.97 -12.41
N TRP A 66 13.41 -22.67 -12.40
CA TRP A 66 14.33 -23.10 -11.34
C TRP A 66 14.03 -22.45 -9.97
N GLU A 67 13.54 -21.20 -9.93
CA GLU A 67 13.09 -20.57 -8.69
C GLU A 67 11.80 -21.22 -8.18
N ALA A 68 10.91 -21.62 -9.09
CA ALA A 68 9.67 -22.30 -8.75
C ALA A 68 9.91 -23.72 -8.24
N ASP A 69 10.88 -24.42 -8.81
CA ASP A 69 11.26 -25.76 -8.40
C ASP A 69 12.01 -25.74 -7.05
N ALA A 70 12.90 -24.77 -6.82
CA ALA A 70 13.63 -24.64 -5.55
C ALA A 70 12.78 -24.07 -4.41
N GLY A 71 11.98 -23.05 -4.68
CA GLY A 71 11.16 -22.35 -3.67
C GLY A 71 9.73 -22.88 -3.53
N GLY A 72 9.38 -23.94 -4.26
CA GLY A 72 8.05 -24.50 -4.33
C GLY A 72 7.09 -23.70 -5.21
N ARG A 73 6.16 -24.41 -5.84
CA ARG A 73 4.96 -23.85 -6.50
C ARG A 73 3.84 -23.73 -5.49
N VAL A 74 2.81 -22.95 -5.81
CA VAL A 74 1.55 -23.01 -5.06
C VAL A 74 1.08 -24.47 -4.97
N PRO A 75 0.61 -24.96 -3.81
CA PRO A 75 0.09 -26.33 -3.70
C PRO A 75 -0.99 -26.59 -4.75
N SER A 76 -0.88 -27.72 -5.46
CA SER A 76 -1.84 -28.06 -6.51
C SER A 76 -3.25 -28.23 -5.95
N HIS A 77 -4.26 -27.67 -6.61
CA HIS A 77 -5.65 -27.79 -6.21
C HIS A 77 -6.57 -27.71 -7.44
N PRO A 78 -7.66 -28.50 -7.52
CA PRO A 78 -8.54 -28.53 -8.69
C PRO A 78 -9.32 -27.23 -8.94
N SER A 79 -9.35 -26.30 -7.99
CA SER A 79 -10.14 -25.07 -8.13
C SER A 79 -9.50 -24.01 -9.03
N PHE A 80 -8.21 -24.14 -9.36
CA PHE A 80 -7.48 -23.18 -10.19
C PHE A 80 -6.48 -23.85 -11.13
N THR A 81 -6.08 -23.11 -12.16
CA THR A 81 -5.01 -23.50 -13.09
C THR A 81 -3.75 -22.69 -12.81
N TYR A 82 -2.59 -23.37 -12.81
CA TYR A 82 -1.28 -22.78 -12.63
C TYR A 82 -0.57 -22.57 -13.98
N HIS A 83 -0.04 -21.38 -14.20
CA HIS A 83 0.76 -21.02 -15.37
C HIS A 83 2.10 -20.44 -14.90
N ASN A 84 3.22 -21.05 -15.31
CA ASN A 84 4.54 -20.45 -15.12
C ASN A 84 4.92 -19.66 -16.39
N LEU A 85 4.92 -18.34 -16.29
CA LEU A 85 5.23 -17.40 -17.37
C LEU A 85 6.41 -16.51 -16.93
N SER A 86 7.63 -17.03 -17.08
CA SER A 86 8.83 -16.31 -16.65
C SER A 86 9.11 -15.11 -17.55
N ILE A 87 8.83 -13.90 -17.06
CA ILE A 87 9.01 -12.67 -17.84
C ILE A 87 10.45 -12.14 -17.80
N GLU A 88 11.26 -12.61 -16.86
CA GLU A 88 12.67 -12.19 -16.76
C GLU A 88 13.54 -13.22 -17.45
N HIS A 89 14.33 -12.83 -18.44
CA HIS A 89 15.24 -13.76 -19.15
C HIS A 89 16.70 -13.59 -18.71
N ARG A 90 17.03 -12.49 -18.03
CA ARG A 90 18.36 -12.16 -17.52
C ARG A 90 18.36 -12.17 -15.99
N PRO A 91 18.95 -13.19 -15.32
CA PRO A 91 19.01 -13.23 -13.87
C PRO A 91 19.83 -12.07 -13.32
N TYR A 92 19.37 -11.46 -12.23
CA TYR A 92 20.16 -10.44 -11.53
C TYR A 92 21.43 -11.04 -10.93
N ASN A 93 22.58 -10.44 -11.24
CA ASN A 93 23.80 -10.72 -10.50
C ASN A 93 23.76 -9.98 -9.15
N GLN A 94 23.00 -10.52 -8.20
CA GLN A 94 22.82 -9.90 -6.88
C GLN A 94 24.15 -9.76 -6.12
N ALA A 95 25.12 -10.63 -6.37
CA ALA A 95 26.44 -10.58 -5.75
C ALA A 95 27.28 -9.37 -6.20
N ALA A 96 26.94 -8.76 -7.34
CA ALA A 96 27.60 -7.54 -7.83
C ALA A 96 26.96 -6.25 -7.27
N LEU A 97 25.87 -6.34 -6.51
CA LEU A 97 25.16 -5.17 -5.99
C LEU A 97 25.72 -4.76 -4.63
N THR A 98 26.30 -3.57 -4.61
CA THR A 98 26.95 -2.94 -3.45
C THR A 98 26.17 -1.71 -3.00
N ALA A 99 26.54 -1.14 -1.84
CA ALA A 99 25.81 -0.04 -1.21
C ALA A 99 25.77 1.27 -2.03
N ASP A 100 26.69 1.44 -2.98
CA ASP A 100 26.77 2.59 -3.90
C ASP A 100 25.78 2.51 -5.07
N VAL A 101 25.13 1.36 -5.29
CA VAL A 101 24.13 1.20 -6.34
C VAL A 101 22.79 1.80 -5.90
N ASP A 102 22.39 2.91 -6.51
CA ASP A 102 21.07 3.52 -6.31
C ASP A 102 19.96 2.60 -6.82
N PRO A 103 19.02 2.15 -5.97
CA PRO A 103 17.96 1.24 -6.37
C PRO A 103 16.98 1.83 -7.38
N GLY A 104 16.78 3.15 -7.45
CA GLY A 104 15.83 3.73 -8.39
C GLY A 104 16.23 3.48 -9.85
N PRO A 105 17.35 4.08 -10.32
CA PRO A 105 17.85 3.90 -11.67
C PRO A 105 18.15 2.44 -12.01
N TYR A 106 18.78 1.69 -11.08
CA TYR A 106 19.12 0.29 -11.31
C TYR A 106 17.87 -0.57 -11.58
N LEU A 107 16.84 -0.48 -10.72
CA LEU A 107 15.62 -1.26 -10.92
C LEU A 107 14.89 -0.85 -12.20
N ALA A 108 14.85 0.44 -12.53
CA ALA A 108 14.20 0.91 -13.75
C ALA A 108 14.86 0.35 -15.02
N GLU A 109 16.19 0.31 -15.07
CA GLU A 109 16.94 -0.30 -16.17
C GLU A 109 16.64 -1.79 -16.28
N ARG A 110 16.66 -2.53 -15.17
CA ARG A 110 16.31 -3.96 -15.15
C ARG A 110 14.87 -4.22 -15.58
N TYR A 111 13.94 -3.34 -15.23
CA TYR A 111 12.54 -3.47 -15.66
C TYR A 111 12.39 -3.22 -17.17
N MET A 112 13.18 -2.30 -17.74
CA MET A 112 13.23 -2.13 -19.19
C MET A 112 13.78 -3.37 -19.90
N GLU A 113 14.82 -4.03 -19.38
CA GLU A 113 15.30 -5.29 -19.97
C GLU A 113 14.21 -6.38 -19.97
N VAL A 114 13.45 -6.49 -18.88
CA VAL A 114 12.31 -7.43 -18.77
C VAL A 114 11.21 -7.09 -19.77
N ALA A 115 10.91 -5.81 -19.98
CA ALA A 115 9.94 -5.38 -20.98
C ALA A 115 10.39 -5.70 -22.42
N GLU A 116 11.69 -5.64 -22.69
CA GLU A 116 12.24 -5.93 -24.03
C GLU A 116 12.36 -7.43 -24.30
N ASP A 117 12.80 -8.22 -23.32
CA ASP A 117 13.06 -9.65 -23.49
C ASP A 117 11.80 -10.50 -23.25
N GLY A 118 11.03 -10.19 -22.20
CA GLY A 118 9.90 -10.97 -21.69
C GLY A 118 8.60 -10.85 -22.49
N THR A 119 8.65 -10.30 -23.71
CA THR A 119 7.47 -9.91 -24.50
C THR A 119 6.45 -11.05 -24.67
N LYS A 120 6.91 -12.28 -24.95
CA LYS A 120 6.04 -13.45 -25.13
C LYS A 120 5.28 -13.81 -23.85
N GLU A 121 5.96 -13.81 -22.70
CA GLU A 121 5.37 -14.17 -21.42
C GLU A 121 4.48 -13.05 -20.87
N ILE A 122 4.86 -11.78 -21.06
CA ILE A 122 4.04 -10.61 -20.73
C ILE A 122 2.76 -10.63 -21.56
N ARG A 123 2.86 -10.89 -22.87
CA ARG A 123 1.70 -11.10 -23.75
C ARG A 123 0.77 -12.19 -23.21
N GLY A 124 1.31 -13.38 -22.93
CA GLY A 124 0.53 -14.50 -22.41
C GLY A 124 -0.15 -14.21 -21.08
N ALA A 125 0.50 -13.43 -20.21
CA ALA A 125 -0.06 -12.99 -18.95
C ALA A 125 -1.22 -12.02 -19.14
N LEU A 126 -1.09 -11.01 -20.02
CA LEU A 126 -2.17 -10.08 -20.34
C LEU A 126 -3.38 -10.79 -20.97
N GLU A 127 -3.14 -11.75 -21.87
CA GLU A 127 -4.21 -12.57 -22.46
C GLU A 127 -4.94 -13.43 -21.41
N LEU A 128 -4.21 -14.00 -20.43
CA LEU A 128 -4.84 -14.71 -19.30
C LEU A 128 -5.67 -13.78 -18.43
N ILE A 129 -5.16 -12.59 -18.13
CA ILE A 129 -5.88 -11.57 -17.35
C ILE A 129 -7.17 -11.16 -18.06
N ALA A 130 -7.11 -10.91 -19.37
CA ALA A 130 -8.29 -10.59 -20.17
C ALA A 130 -9.33 -11.73 -20.12
N ARG A 131 -8.92 -12.98 -20.32
CA ARG A 131 -9.83 -14.14 -20.23
C ARG A 131 -10.43 -14.32 -18.83
N SER A 132 -9.65 -14.11 -17.78
CA SER A 132 -10.15 -14.14 -16.40
C SER A 132 -11.14 -13.00 -16.13
N ALA A 133 -10.91 -11.83 -16.69
CA ALA A 133 -11.82 -10.69 -16.61
C ALA A 133 -13.15 -10.99 -17.30
N GLU A 134 -13.13 -11.47 -18.56
CA GLU A 134 -14.35 -11.83 -19.33
C GLU A 134 -15.16 -12.93 -18.65
N SER A 135 -14.47 -13.94 -18.09
CA SER A 135 -15.13 -15.02 -17.35
C SER A 135 -15.51 -14.63 -15.92
N GLU A 136 -15.22 -13.39 -15.50
CA GLU A 136 -15.53 -12.87 -14.17
C GLU A 136 -14.93 -13.75 -13.06
N THR A 137 -13.74 -14.31 -13.29
CA THR A 137 -13.04 -15.19 -12.36
C THR A 137 -11.81 -14.51 -11.75
N PRO A 138 -11.59 -14.59 -10.42
CA PRO A 138 -10.44 -13.96 -9.81
C PRO A 138 -9.11 -14.61 -10.24
N LEU A 139 -8.10 -13.78 -10.47
CA LEU A 139 -6.74 -14.20 -10.84
C LEU A 139 -5.72 -13.62 -9.86
N VAL A 140 -4.67 -14.40 -9.56
CA VAL A 140 -3.48 -13.89 -8.87
C VAL A 140 -2.24 -14.06 -9.74
N PHE A 141 -1.36 -13.06 -9.76
CA PHE A 141 -0.02 -13.20 -10.31
C PHE A 141 1.04 -12.89 -9.26
N HIS A 142 2.15 -13.62 -9.29
CA HIS A 142 3.19 -13.51 -8.27
C HIS A 142 4.59 -13.72 -8.84
N CYS A 143 5.60 -13.35 -8.07
CA CYS A 143 6.99 -13.73 -8.29
C CYS A 143 7.61 -14.19 -6.97
N ALA A 144 8.92 -14.06 -6.77
CA ALA A 144 9.56 -14.43 -5.50
C ALA A 144 9.15 -13.51 -4.33
N SER A 145 9.25 -12.19 -4.52
CA SER A 145 8.97 -11.17 -3.50
C SER A 145 7.67 -10.38 -3.76
N GLY A 146 7.03 -10.61 -4.89
CA GLY A 146 5.87 -9.82 -5.33
C GLY A 146 6.21 -8.37 -5.68
N LYS A 147 7.51 -8.05 -5.85
CA LYS A 147 8.01 -6.70 -6.06
C LYS A 147 8.25 -6.38 -7.54
N ASP A 148 9.26 -7.00 -8.14
CA ASP A 148 9.84 -6.59 -9.42
C ASP A 148 8.97 -7.01 -10.60
N ARG A 149 9.02 -8.30 -10.96
CA ARG A 149 8.25 -8.90 -12.07
C ARG A 149 6.75 -8.71 -11.89
N THR A 150 6.25 -8.95 -10.68
CA THR A 150 4.87 -8.66 -10.28
C THR A 150 4.54 -7.16 -10.40
N GLY A 151 5.44 -6.27 -10.00
CA GLY A 151 5.22 -4.83 -10.09
C GLY A 151 5.12 -4.32 -11.51
N GLN A 152 5.95 -4.85 -12.42
CA GLN A 152 5.89 -4.52 -13.84
C GLN A 152 4.55 -4.96 -14.47
N LEU A 153 4.12 -6.20 -14.24
CA LEU A 153 2.83 -6.67 -14.76
C LEU A 153 1.65 -5.88 -14.17
N ALA A 154 1.69 -5.57 -12.87
CA ALA A 154 0.68 -4.72 -12.23
C ALA A 154 0.64 -3.32 -12.86
N ALA A 155 1.80 -2.71 -13.12
CA ALA A 155 1.89 -1.39 -13.72
C ALA A 155 1.33 -1.34 -15.15
N LEU A 156 1.62 -2.36 -15.98
CA LEU A 156 1.08 -2.48 -17.33
C LEU A 156 -0.46 -2.59 -17.29
N VAL A 157 -1.00 -3.49 -16.47
CA VAL A 157 -2.45 -3.69 -16.36
C VAL A 157 -3.16 -2.43 -15.84
N LEU A 158 -2.64 -1.81 -14.78
CA LEU A 158 -3.23 -0.59 -14.23
C LEU A 158 -3.17 0.58 -15.23
N SER A 159 -2.12 0.67 -16.04
CA SER A 159 -2.01 1.67 -17.11
C SER A 159 -3.07 1.45 -18.19
N LEU A 160 -3.27 0.20 -18.64
CA LEU A 160 -4.34 -0.16 -19.60
C LEU A 160 -5.75 0.10 -19.05
N LEU A 161 -5.93 0.01 -17.73
CA LEU A 161 -7.18 0.40 -17.07
C LEU A 161 -7.36 1.93 -16.99
N GLY A 162 -6.35 2.73 -17.32
CA GLY A 162 -6.38 4.19 -17.22
C GLY A 162 -6.19 4.70 -15.79
N VAL A 163 -5.59 3.92 -14.90
CA VAL A 163 -5.23 4.37 -13.55
C VAL A 163 -4.08 5.37 -13.64
N PRO A 164 -4.13 6.52 -12.95
CA PRO A 164 -3.06 7.53 -13.02
C PRO A 164 -1.70 6.96 -12.60
N GLU A 165 -0.64 7.35 -13.31
CA GLU A 165 0.74 6.92 -13.06
C GLU A 165 1.14 7.08 -11.58
N GLN A 166 0.81 8.22 -10.96
CA GLN A 166 1.09 8.46 -9.55
C GLN A 166 0.49 7.38 -8.64
N THR A 167 -0.70 6.89 -8.95
CA THR A 167 -1.36 5.80 -8.21
C THR A 167 -0.73 4.44 -8.48
N ILE A 168 -0.20 4.22 -9.70
CA ILE A 168 0.57 3.00 -10.03
C ILE A 168 1.89 2.97 -9.22
N VAL A 169 2.58 4.10 -9.12
CA VAL A 169 3.80 4.23 -8.31
C VAL A 169 3.48 4.00 -6.82
N GLU A 170 2.36 4.53 -6.33
CA GLU A 170 1.87 4.25 -4.98
C GLU A 170 1.64 2.76 -4.73
N ASP A 171 0.99 2.04 -5.67
CA ASP A 171 0.79 0.59 -5.57
C ASP A 171 2.11 -0.19 -5.45
N TYR A 172 3.08 0.18 -6.28
CA TYR A 172 4.39 -0.44 -6.30
C TYR A 172 5.10 -0.26 -4.95
N SER A 173 5.12 0.98 -4.44
CA SER A 173 5.78 1.33 -3.18
C SER A 173 5.15 0.71 -1.94
N LEU A 174 3.91 0.22 -1.98
CA LEU A 174 3.33 -0.57 -0.88
C LEU A 174 4.15 -1.82 -0.55
N THR A 175 4.97 -2.31 -1.49
CA THR A 175 5.90 -3.42 -1.23
C THR A 175 6.95 -3.08 -0.17
N GLU A 176 7.21 -1.80 0.12
CA GLU A 176 8.07 -1.37 1.24
C GLU A 176 7.59 -1.93 2.59
N LEU A 177 6.28 -2.16 2.77
CA LEU A 177 5.72 -2.78 3.97
C LEU A 177 6.21 -4.23 4.18
N ALA A 178 6.52 -4.93 3.08
CA ALA A 178 7.01 -6.30 3.10
C ALA A 178 8.54 -6.39 3.21
N ALA A 179 9.26 -5.28 2.97
CA ALA A 179 10.72 -5.29 2.86
C ALA A 179 11.44 -5.85 4.11
N PRO A 180 11.04 -5.52 5.36
CA PRO A 180 11.67 -6.10 6.54
C PRO A 180 11.53 -7.63 6.62
N ALA A 181 10.34 -8.17 6.30
CA ALA A 181 10.10 -9.61 6.32
C ALA A 181 10.86 -10.32 5.18
N LEU A 182 10.88 -9.73 3.98
CA LEU A 182 11.66 -10.25 2.86
C LEU A 182 13.17 -10.29 3.16
N LEU A 183 13.69 -9.28 3.86
CA LEU A 183 15.08 -9.25 4.31
C LEU A 183 15.35 -10.33 5.36
N ALA A 184 14.45 -10.50 6.33
CA ALA A 184 14.56 -11.55 7.34
C ALA A 184 14.58 -12.96 6.70
N ASP A 185 13.69 -13.21 5.73
CA ASP A 185 13.66 -14.48 4.99
C ASP A 185 14.95 -14.72 4.19
N TRP A 186 15.55 -13.67 3.64
CA TRP A 186 16.81 -13.77 2.94
C TRP A 186 17.92 -14.17 3.90
N ILE A 187 18.06 -13.45 5.01
CA ILE A 187 19.06 -13.72 6.06
C ILE A 187 18.92 -15.17 6.55
N ALA A 188 17.70 -15.63 6.83
CA ALA A 188 17.44 -16.99 7.29
C ALA A 188 17.85 -18.06 6.27
N ARG A 189 17.68 -17.81 4.97
CA ARG A 189 18.06 -18.73 3.89
C ARG A 189 19.56 -18.71 3.54
N ASN A 190 20.30 -17.72 4.02
CA ASN A 190 21.72 -17.52 3.71
C ASN A 190 22.57 -17.61 5.00
N ASP A 191 22.25 -18.55 5.88
CA ASP A 191 23.01 -18.85 7.10
C ASP A 191 23.27 -17.63 8.00
N GLY A 192 22.29 -16.72 8.08
CA GLY A 192 22.39 -15.50 8.89
C GLY A 192 23.11 -14.32 8.21
N HIS A 193 23.54 -14.47 6.95
CA HIS A 193 24.24 -13.41 6.23
C HIS A 193 23.27 -12.46 5.52
N PRO A 194 23.38 -11.13 5.73
CA PRO A 194 22.59 -10.16 5.00
C PRO A 194 23.02 -10.09 3.53
N PRO A 195 22.14 -9.64 2.63
CA PRO A 195 22.51 -9.38 1.24
C PRO A 195 23.56 -8.26 1.18
N ALA A 196 24.48 -8.35 0.22
CA ALA A 196 25.51 -7.32 -0.01
C ALA A 196 24.88 -5.95 -0.34
N TRP A 197 23.72 -5.96 -0.98
CA TRP A 197 22.97 -4.77 -1.31
C TRP A 197 21.97 -4.39 -0.21
N PRO A 198 22.15 -3.25 0.48
CA PRO A 198 21.25 -2.84 1.57
C PRO A 198 19.82 -2.52 1.11
N ALA A 199 19.64 -2.25 -0.19
CA ALA A 199 18.33 -1.99 -0.76
C ALA A 199 17.57 -3.27 -1.18
N PHE A 200 18.06 -4.46 -0.82
CA PHE A 200 17.32 -5.70 -1.01
C PHE A 200 15.92 -5.61 -0.39
N GLY A 201 14.92 -6.10 -1.12
CA GLY A 201 13.50 -6.04 -0.71
C GLY A 201 12.85 -4.65 -0.83
N ARG A 202 13.62 -3.56 -0.96
CA ARG A 202 13.09 -2.20 -1.10
C ARG A 202 12.44 -1.96 -2.46
N ALA A 203 11.35 -1.20 -2.49
CA ALA A 203 10.53 -0.83 -3.65
C ALA A 203 10.40 0.71 -3.75
N PRO A 204 11.51 1.44 -3.97
CA PRO A 204 11.47 2.90 -3.97
C PRO A 204 10.62 3.43 -5.13
N ALA A 205 9.79 4.44 -4.87
CA ALA A 205 8.91 5.06 -5.86
C ALA A 205 9.65 5.49 -7.15
N SER A 206 10.92 5.88 -7.03
CA SER A 206 11.78 6.23 -8.17
C SER A 206 11.95 5.09 -9.17
N GLY A 207 12.05 3.83 -8.74
CA GLY A 207 12.23 2.69 -9.64
C GLY A 207 11.07 2.52 -10.62
N MET A 208 9.83 2.51 -10.11
CA MET A 208 8.64 2.40 -10.96
C MET A 208 8.41 3.65 -11.82
N ARG A 209 8.62 4.84 -11.25
CA ARG A 209 8.47 6.10 -12.00
C ARG A 209 9.45 6.20 -13.16
N LEU A 210 10.72 5.88 -12.93
CA LEU A 210 11.75 5.90 -13.98
C LEU A 210 11.49 4.81 -15.04
N PHE A 211 11.00 3.64 -14.64
CA PHE A 211 10.59 2.59 -15.59
C PHE A 211 9.45 3.06 -16.50
N LEU A 212 8.36 3.60 -15.94
CA LEU A 212 7.22 4.08 -16.73
C LEU A 212 7.61 5.24 -17.66
N ALA A 213 8.48 6.14 -17.18
CA ALA A 213 9.05 7.20 -18.00
C ALA A 213 9.92 6.64 -19.15
N ALA A 214 10.77 5.65 -18.89
CA ALA A 214 11.61 5.02 -19.91
C ALA A 214 10.78 4.24 -20.95
N LEU A 215 9.77 3.49 -20.51
CA LEU A 215 8.84 2.77 -21.38
C LEU A 215 8.10 3.75 -22.31
N THR A 216 7.59 4.85 -21.75
CA THR A 216 6.94 5.93 -22.50
C THR A 216 7.91 6.61 -23.47
N ALA A 217 9.15 6.87 -23.06
CA ALA A 217 10.14 7.47 -23.94
C ALA A 217 10.51 6.54 -25.12
N ARG A 218 10.51 5.21 -24.90
CA ARG A 218 10.88 4.21 -25.91
C ARG A 218 9.75 3.89 -26.89
N HIS A 219 8.53 3.77 -26.40
CA HIS A 219 7.36 3.30 -27.17
C HIS A 219 6.28 4.36 -27.39
N GLY A 220 6.35 5.50 -26.70
CA GLY A 220 5.34 6.56 -26.74
C GLY A 220 4.20 6.39 -25.73
N SER A 221 3.76 5.15 -25.45
CA SER A 221 2.82 4.82 -24.37
C SER A 221 2.84 3.33 -24.02
N VAL A 222 2.10 2.92 -22.98
CA VAL A 222 1.90 1.50 -22.66
C VAL A 222 1.11 0.79 -23.76
N GLU A 223 0.09 1.44 -24.34
CA GLU A 223 -0.68 0.89 -25.46
C GLU A 223 0.19 0.67 -26.70
N ALA A 224 1.11 1.60 -26.98
CA ALA A 224 2.06 1.46 -28.07
C ALA A 224 3.05 0.31 -27.82
N TYR A 225 3.56 0.15 -26.58
CA TYR A 225 4.36 -1.02 -26.20
C TYR A 225 3.58 -2.34 -26.40
N VAL A 226 2.31 -2.39 -25.97
CA VAL A 226 1.44 -3.55 -26.18
C VAL A 226 1.25 -3.87 -27.66
N SER A 227 1.14 -2.85 -28.52
CA SER A 227 1.01 -3.06 -29.96
C SER A 227 2.32 -3.51 -30.62
N GLU A 228 3.41 -2.78 -30.38
CA GLU A 228 4.65 -2.90 -31.14
C GLU A 228 5.53 -4.04 -30.63
N ALA A 229 5.66 -4.18 -29.30
CA ALA A 229 6.53 -5.17 -28.69
C ALA A 229 5.79 -6.49 -28.40
N LEU A 230 4.54 -6.41 -27.93
CA LEU A 230 3.77 -7.62 -27.59
C LEU A 230 2.96 -8.18 -28.76
N GLY A 231 2.78 -7.40 -29.85
CA GLY A 231 1.99 -7.81 -31.01
C GLY A 231 0.51 -8.04 -30.70
N LEU A 232 -0.03 -7.38 -29.67
CA LEU A 232 -1.45 -7.42 -29.32
C LEU A 232 -2.16 -6.19 -29.90
N SER A 233 -3.45 -6.33 -30.24
CA SER A 233 -4.26 -5.15 -30.55
C SER A 233 -4.63 -4.45 -29.23
N PRO A 234 -4.14 -3.23 -28.95
CA PRO A 234 -4.35 -2.59 -27.65
C PRO A 234 -5.81 -2.19 -27.43
N ALA A 235 -6.53 -1.74 -28.47
CA ALA A 235 -7.91 -1.29 -28.34
C ALA A 235 -8.87 -2.39 -27.83
N PRO A 236 -8.95 -3.59 -28.44
CA PRO A 236 -9.77 -4.69 -27.92
C PRO A 236 -9.34 -5.14 -26.51
N LEU A 237 -8.03 -5.22 -26.24
CA LEU A 237 -7.52 -5.62 -24.93
C LEU A 237 -7.98 -4.62 -23.84
N THR A 238 -7.75 -3.34 -24.08
CA THR A 238 -8.14 -2.26 -23.16
C THR A 238 -9.65 -2.19 -22.99
N GLU A 239 -10.42 -2.39 -24.05
CA GLU A 239 -11.89 -2.44 -23.99
C GLU A 239 -12.36 -3.59 -23.08
N THR A 240 -11.87 -4.82 -23.31
CA THR A 240 -12.17 -5.98 -22.47
C THR A 240 -11.78 -5.75 -21.02
N LEU A 241 -10.55 -5.32 -20.76
CA LEU A 241 -10.06 -5.09 -19.41
C LEU A 241 -10.90 -4.03 -18.69
N ARG A 242 -11.19 -2.90 -19.35
CA ARG A 242 -11.99 -1.82 -18.75
C ARG A 242 -13.45 -2.23 -18.54
N ALA A 243 -14.05 -2.99 -19.46
CA ALA A 243 -15.43 -3.45 -19.33
C ALA A 243 -15.65 -4.37 -18.13
N HIS A 244 -14.66 -5.22 -17.80
CA HIS A 244 -14.80 -6.28 -16.79
C HIS A 244 -14.09 -5.97 -15.47
N LEU A 245 -13.01 -5.19 -15.49
CA LEU A 245 -12.21 -4.84 -14.32
C LEU A 245 -12.45 -3.43 -13.80
N LEU A 246 -13.28 -2.61 -14.44
CA LEU A 246 -13.73 -1.34 -13.87
C LEU A 246 -15.21 -1.41 -13.48
N GLU A 247 -15.56 -0.67 -12.44
CA GLU A 247 -16.94 -0.48 -12.01
C GLU A 247 -17.18 0.96 -11.55
N GLN A 248 -18.46 1.34 -11.47
CA GLN A 248 -18.83 2.59 -10.83
C GLN A 248 -18.51 2.51 -9.32
N PRO A 249 -17.87 3.54 -8.74
CA PRO A 249 -17.72 3.64 -7.31
C PRO A 249 -19.10 3.67 -6.63
N PRO A 250 -19.25 3.08 -5.43
CA PRO A 250 -20.48 3.12 -4.68
C PRO A 250 -20.79 4.57 -4.34
N THR A 251 -22.03 4.98 -4.59
CA THR A 251 -22.56 6.30 -4.21
C THR A 251 -23.04 6.32 -2.76
N VAL A 252 -23.28 5.14 -2.19
CA VAL A 252 -23.67 4.94 -0.79
C VAL A 252 -22.59 4.14 -0.09
N HIS A 253 -22.09 4.66 1.02
CA HIS A 253 -21.14 3.98 1.88
C HIS A 253 -21.83 3.56 3.18
N PRO A 254 -21.49 2.38 3.75
CA PRO A 254 -21.90 2.06 5.10
C PRO A 254 -21.50 3.18 6.07
N PRO A 255 -22.33 3.49 7.08
CA PRO A 255 -21.95 4.46 8.09
C PRO A 255 -20.67 3.99 8.78
N LEU A 256 -19.84 4.96 9.18
CA LEU A 256 -18.64 4.66 9.95
C LEU A 256 -19.01 4.21 11.35
N THR A 257 -18.49 3.07 11.77
CA THR A 257 -18.55 2.58 13.15
C THR A 257 -17.19 2.75 13.81
N TYR A 258 -17.17 2.97 15.12
CA TYR A 258 -15.96 3.29 15.87
C TYR A 258 -15.83 2.40 17.09
N ARG A 259 -14.62 1.90 17.33
CA ARG A 259 -14.28 1.14 18.54
C ARG A 259 -12.84 1.37 18.96
N LYS A 260 -12.54 1.16 20.26
CA LYS A 260 -11.16 1.12 20.73
C LYS A 260 -10.44 -0.06 20.06
N ALA A 261 -9.19 0.18 19.68
CA ALA A 261 -8.28 -0.87 19.28
C ALA A 261 -7.88 -1.70 20.50
N VAL A 262 -7.59 -2.99 20.28
CA VAL A 262 -7.03 -3.88 21.29
C VAL A 262 -5.55 -4.17 20.99
N PRO A 263 -4.73 -4.59 21.98
CA PRO A 263 -3.29 -4.77 21.80
C PRO A 263 -2.91 -5.63 20.59
N ASP A 264 -3.66 -6.70 20.30
CA ASP A 264 -3.41 -7.61 19.17
C ASP A 264 -3.60 -6.94 17.79
N GLU A 265 -4.17 -5.74 17.75
CA GLU A 265 -4.36 -4.95 16.54
C GLU A 265 -3.24 -3.92 16.33
N ALA A 266 -2.19 -3.92 17.15
CA ALA A 266 -1.06 -3.01 16.99
C ALA A 266 -0.41 -3.12 15.59
N ALA A 267 -0.23 -4.34 15.09
CA ALA A 267 0.29 -4.58 13.74
C ALA A 267 -0.61 -3.97 12.64
N LEU A 268 -1.94 -3.97 12.83
CA LEU A 268 -2.88 -3.34 11.90
C LEU A 268 -2.69 -1.82 11.84
N LEU A 269 -2.48 -1.20 13.00
CA LEU A 269 -2.24 0.25 13.12
C LEU A 269 -0.90 0.67 12.50
N VAL A 270 0.16 -0.12 12.72
CA VAL A 270 1.46 0.08 12.06
C VAL A 270 1.28 0.05 10.54
N ARG A 271 0.62 -0.98 10.01
CA ARG A 271 0.36 -1.08 8.56
C ARG A 271 -0.45 0.09 8.03
N LEU A 272 -1.53 0.50 8.71
CA LEU A 272 -2.34 1.64 8.28
C LEU A 272 -1.51 2.93 8.23
N ARG A 273 -0.70 3.17 9.28
CA ARG A 273 0.18 4.34 9.35
C ARG A 273 1.21 4.34 8.24
N ASP A 274 1.90 3.22 8.05
CA ASP A 274 2.99 3.12 7.08
C ASP A 274 2.45 3.14 5.64
N THR A 275 1.26 2.58 5.42
CA THR A 275 0.52 2.76 4.14
C THR A 275 0.26 4.24 3.87
N ALA A 276 -0.21 5.00 4.87
CA ALA A 276 -0.42 6.43 4.72
C ALA A 276 0.89 7.21 4.53
N ALA A 277 1.98 6.81 5.19
CA ALA A 277 3.30 7.39 5.03
C ALA A 277 3.86 7.17 3.61
N LEU A 278 3.77 5.95 3.08
CA LEU A 278 4.17 5.63 1.71
C LEU A 278 3.35 6.43 0.68
N TRP A 279 2.05 6.55 0.90
CA TRP A 279 1.18 7.39 0.07
C TRP A 279 1.60 8.87 0.11
N GLN A 280 1.97 9.39 1.28
CA GLN A 280 2.46 10.77 1.41
C GLN A 280 3.79 10.96 0.66
N LEU A 281 4.75 10.05 0.85
CA LEU A 281 6.06 10.12 0.21
C LEU A 281 5.98 10.04 -1.32
N ALA A 282 5.14 9.16 -1.87
CA ALA A 282 4.90 9.07 -3.31
C ALA A 282 4.30 10.35 -3.92
N ARG A 283 3.73 11.23 -3.08
CA ARG A 283 3.18 12.55 -3.45
C ARG A 283 4.08 13.71 -3.04
N GLY A 284 5.32 13.44 -2.61
CA GLY A 284 6.27 14.47 -2.19
C GLY A 284 5.91 15.13 -0.85
N ILE A 285 5.07 14.49 -0.03
CA ILE A 285 4.71 14.97 1.31
C ILE A 285 5.59 14.24 2.32
N THR A 286 6.58 14.93 2.88
CA THR A 286 7.44 14.37 3.93
C THR A 286 6.87 14.74 5.30
N GLN A 287 5.98 13.89 5.82
CA GLN A 287 5.38 14.07 7.14
C GLN A 287 5.56 12.87 8.06
N TRP A 288 5.29 11.67 7.56
CA TRP A 288 5.59 10.42 8.26
C TRP A 288 6.57 9.60 7.45
N LEU A 289 7.43 8.87 8.15
CA LEU A 289 8.28 7.85 7.54
C LEU A 289 7.75 6.46 7.91
N PRO A 290 7.74 5.50 6.95
CA PRO A 290 7.46 4.10 7.24
C PRO A 290 8.43 3.56 8.30
N GLY A 291 7.97 2.72 9.22
CA GLY A 291 8.77 2.14 10.29
C GLY A 291 9.13 3.07 11.45
N GLU A 292 8.73 4.35 11.42
CA GLU A 292 8.99 5.30 12.51
C GLU A 292 8.23 4.96 13.80
N LYS A 293 7.09 4.25 13.68
CA LYS A 293 6.26 3.81 14.81
C LYS A 293 5.95 2.33 14.65
N ASP A 294 6.26 1.58 15.70
CA ASP A 294 6.10 0.13 15.75
C ASP A 294 4.88 -0.26 16.60
N GLU A 295 4.72 -1.57 16.82
CA GLU A 295 3.65 -2.09 17.67
C GLU A 295 3.79 -1.63 19.12
N THR A 296 5.02 -1.47 19.63
CA THR A 296 5.31 -1.01 20.99
C THR A 296 4.70 0.36 21.23
N HIS A 297 4.89 1.29 20.28
CA HIS A 297 4.26 2.61 20.33
C HIS A 297 2.74 2.51 20.46
N PHE A 298 2.07 1.75 19.59
CA PHE A 298 0.60 1.68 19.61
C PHE A 298 0.08 0.97 20.87
N ARG A 299 0.74 -0.09 21.35
CA ARG A 299 0.38 -0.75 22.61
C ARG A 299 0.50 0.19 23.81
N ALA A 300 1.58 0.98 23.88
CA ALA A 300 1.73 1.99 24.93
C ALA A 300 0.61 3.05 24.87
N ARG A 301 0.23 3.49 23.67
CA ARG A 301 -0.86 4.47 23.49
C ARG A 301 -2.25 3.93 23.82
N MET A 302 -2.48 2.63 23.64
CA MET A 302 -3.71 1.99 24.12
C MET A 302 -3.80 1.95 25.65
N THR A 303 -2.65 1.94 26.35
CA THR A 303 -2.58 1.95 27.82
C THR A 303 -2.70 3.36 28.39
N ASP A 304 -1.94 4.32 27.85
CA ASP A 304 -1.83 5.68 28.42
C ASP A 304 -2.95 6.63 27.94
N GLY A 305 -3.65 6.26 26.88
CA GLY A 305 -4.67 7.08 26.23
C GLY A 305 -5.70 6.20 25.54
N GLU A 306 -6.08 6.58 24.32
CA GLU A 306 -6.98 5.77 23.50
C GLU A 306 -6.48 5.69 22.06
N VAL A 307 -6.60 4.52 21.45
CA VAL A 307 -6.45 4.34 20.02
C VAL A 307 -7.77 3.81 19.47
N TRP A 308 -8.29 4.46 18.45
CA TRP A 308 -9.60 4.16 17.87
C TRP A 308 -9.47 3.70 16.43
N LEU A 309 -10.28 2.71 16.07
CA LEU A 309 -10.43 2.24 14.69
C LEU A 309 -11.81 2.65 14.17
N ALA A 310 -11.85 3.01 12.90
CA ALA A 310 -13.07 3.32 12.16
C ALA A 310 -13.28 2.32 11.02
N HIS A 311 -14.47 1.75 10.94
CA HIS A 311 -14.83 0.77 9.92
C HIS A 311 -16.04 1.24 9.12
N ALA A 312 -16.04 0.97 7.81
CA ALA A 312 -17.21 1.09 6.95
C ALA A 312 -17.64 -0.35 6.58
N GLY A 313 -18.66 -0.86 7.25
CA GLY A 313 -18.95 -2.30 7.23
C GLY A 313 -17.78 -3.07 7.85
N ASP A 314 -17.28 -4.10 7.15
CA ASP A 314 -16.15 -4.92 7.61
C ASP A 314 -14.78 -4.36 7.24
N HIS A 315 -14.73 -3.13 6.71
CA HIS A 315 -13.49 -2.57 6.16
C HIS A 315 -12.92 -1.45 7.00
N LEU A 316 -11.66 -1.61 7.42
CA LEU A 316 -10.89 -0.55 8.06
C LEU A 316 -10.80 0.67 7.13
N SER A 317 -11.34 1.80 7.59
CA SER A 317 -11.39 3.06 6.85
C SER A 317 -10.45 4.11 7.45
N GLY A 318 -10.08 3.96 8.71
CA GLY A 318 -9.11 4.84 9.36
C GLY A 318 -8.94 4.57 10.84
N ALA A 319 -8.11 5.37 11.48
CA ALA A 319 -7.83 5.30 12.91
C ALA A 319 -7.36 6.66 13.42
N TRP A 320 -7.40 6.87 14.73
CA TRP A 320 -6.77 8.01 15.37
C TRP A 320 -6.35 7.66 16.79
N GLU A 321 -5.45 8.46 17.34
CA GLU A 321 -5.12 8.44 18.76
C GLU A 321 -5.76 9.64 19.45
N LEU A 322 -6.26 9.38 20.66
CA LEU A 322 -6.77 10.42 21.55
C LEU A 322 -5.97 10.40 22.83
N TRP A 323 -5.27 11.50 23.08
CA TRP A 323 -4.43 11.69 24.25
C TRP A 323 -5.09 12.67 25.22
N TRP A 324 -4.73 12.54 26.49
CA TRP A 324 -5.31 13.36 27.56
C TRP A 324 -4.34 14.40 28.12
N ASP A 325 -3.08 14.34 27.72
CA ASP A 325 -2.03 15.32 27.95
C ASP A 325 -0.99 15.22 26.81
N ASP A 326 -0.36 16.34 26.44
CA ASP A 326 0.73 16.39 25.44
C ASP A 326 1.73 17.52 25.76
N PRO A 327 2.46 17.42 26.89
CA PRO A 327 3.38 18.47 27.31
C PRO A 327 4.57 18.62 26.35
N ALA A 328 4.87 17.59 25.55
CA ALA A 328 5.95 17.62 24.57
C ALA A 328 5.69 18.65 23.46
N ALA A 329 4.43 18.82 23.03
CA ALA A 329 4.07 19.82 22.02
C ALA A 329 3.48 21.10 22.63
N TRP A 330 2.69 20.98 23.69
CA TRP A 330 1.87 22.08 24.22
C TRP A 330 2.42 22.73 25.49
N GLY A 331 3.49 22.18 26.07
CA GLY A 331 3.94 22.50 27.41
C GLY A 331 2.90 22.09 28.48
N PRO A 332 3.14 22.42 29.76
CA PRO A 332 2.16 22.20 30.82
C PRO A 332 0.86 22.95 30.53
N ARG A 333 -0.27 22.23 30.55
CA ARG A 333 -1.61 22.79 30.32
C ARG A 333 -2.62 22.32 31.38
N PRO A 334 -3.69 23.08 31.64
CA PRO A 334 -4.82 22.57 32.41
C PRO A 334 -5.41 21.30 31.76
N PRO A 335 -6.04 20.40 32.53
CA PRO A 335 -6.69 19.20 32.01
C PRO A 335 -8.04 19.51 31.34
N ASP A 336 -8.07 20.54 30.49
CA ASP A 336 -9.27 21.12 29.86
C ASP A 336 -9.44 20.71 28.39
N ALA A 337 -8.52 19.92 27.85
CA ALA A 337 -8.51 19.53 26.44
C ALA A 337 -8.19 18.06 26.23
N GLY A 338 -8.71 17.48 25.15
CA GLY A 338 -8.16 16.24 24.58
C GLY A 338 -7.31 16.56 23.34
N TYR A 339 -6.31 15.73 23.07
CA TYR A 339 -5.34 15.94 22.01
C TYR A 339 -5.48 14.86 20.94
N ILE A 340 -5.79 15.27 19.71
CA ILE A 340 -6.03 14.37 18.58
C ILE A 340 -4.73 14.19 17.83
N HIS A 341 -4.21 12.96 17.83
CA HIS A 341 -2.97 12.61 17.12
C HIS A 341 -3.21 11.53 16.08
N ARG A 342 -2.33 11.52 15.07
CA ARG A 342 -2.23 10.43 14.09
C ARG A 342 -3.60 10.03 13.51
N LEU A 343 -4.37 11.03 13.09
CA LEU A 343 -5.60 10.80 12.34
C LEU A 343 -5.22 10.28 10.95
N MET A 344 -5.56 9.01 10.70
CA MET A 344 -5.16 8.23 9.53
C MET A 344 -6.40 7.75 8.79
N THR A 345 -6.39 7.82 7.47
CA THR A 345 -7.42 7.24 6.60
C THR A 345 -6.78 6.24 5.66
N THR A 346 -7.45 5.12 5.39
CA THR A 346 -6.97 4.12 4.43
C THR A 346 -6.92 4.73 3.02
N PRO A 347 -5.74 4.89 2.40
CA PRO A 347 -5.64 5.52 1.08
C PRO A 347 -6.41 4.75 0.00
N HIS A 348 -7.00 5.49 -0.93
CA HIS A 348 -7.78 5.01 -2.09
C HIS A 348 -9.12 4.32 -1.79
N THR A 349 -9.28 3.68 -0.62
CA THR A 349 -10.45 2.84 -0.33
C THR A 349 -11.35 3.32 0.81
N ALA A 350 -10.91 4.29 1.61
CA ALA A 350 -11.78 4.93 2.60
C ALA A 350 -12.89 5.72 1.89
N PRO A 351 -14.13 5.72 2.42
CA PRO A 351 -15.19 6.60 1.94
C PRO A 351 -14.76 8.07 1.84
N PRO A 352 -15.23 8.83 0.84
CA PRO A 352 -15.00 10.27 0.79
C PRO A 352 -15.43 10.95 2.10
N GLY A 353 -14.60 11.85 2.61
CA GLY A 353 -14.88 12.58 3.84
C GLY A 353 -14.58 11.82 5.14
N THR A 354 -14.09 10.56 5.11
CA THR A 354 -13.75 9.80 6.32
C THR A 354 -12.93 10.62 7.31
N GLY A 355 -11.89 11.34 6.86
CA GLY A 355 -11.05 12.16 7.76
C GLY A 355 -11.84 13.20 8.57
N ARG A 356 -12.89 13.80 7.99
CA ARG A 356 -13.75 14.77 8.70
C ARG A 356 -14.66 14.08 9.71
N HIS A 357 -15.13 12.88 9.38
CA HIS A 357 -15.91 12.07 10.31
C HIS A 357 -15.06 11.61 11.51
N LEU A 358 -13.82 11.15 11.28
CA LEU A 358 -12.89 10.80 12.37
C LEU A 358 -12.62 11.99 13.30
N LEU A 359 -12.38 13.18 12.72
CA LEU A 359 -12.12 14.38 13.50
C LEU A 359 -13.33 14.75 14.39
N ARG A 360 -14.55 14.76 13.83
CA ARG A 360 -15.77 15.03 14.59
C ARG A 360 -16.05 13.99 15.67
N GLU A 361 -15.76 12.72 15.39
CA GLU A 361 -15.93 11.65 16.37
C GLU A 361 -14.96 11.83 17.55
N ALA A 362 -13.69 12.15 17.27
CA ALA A 362 -12.71 12.47 18.30
C ALA A 362 -13.15 13.70 19.14
N GLU A 363 -13.61 14.78 18.50
CA GLU A 363 -14.19 15.95 19.18
C GLU A 363 -15.37 15.57 20.10
N SER A 364 -16.29 14.73 19.61
CA SER A 364 -17.46 14.27 20.37
C SER A 364 -17.03 13.50 21.63
N ARG A 365 -16.01 12.64 21.52
CA ARG A 365 -15.45 11.88 22.64
C ARG A 365 -14.79 12.79 23.68
N ILE A 366 -14.02 13.77 23.24
CA ILE A 366 -13.41 14.75 24.14
C ILE A 366 -14.51 15.48 24.92
N ARG A 367 -15.53 15.99 24.22
CA ARG A 367 -16.68 16.67 24.85
C ARG A 367 -17.40 15.78 25.86
N ALA A 368 -17.56 14.49 25.58
CA ALA A 368 -18.19 13.54 26.50
C ALA A 368 -17.42 13.36 27.83
N THR A 369 -16.14 13.73 27.88
CA THR A 369 -15.35 13.77 29.13
C THR A 369 -15.52 15.08 29.92
N GLY A 370 -16.33 16.02 29.45
CA GLY A 370 -16.53 17.34 30.06
C GLY A 370 -15.44 18.36 29.73
N ARG A 371 -14.50 18.02 28.82
CA ARG A 371 -13.41 18.92 28.41
C ARG A 371 -13.89 19.92 27.35
N PRO A 372 -13.71 21.24 27.55
CA PRO A 372 -14.20 22.27 26.62
C PRO A 372 -13.37 22.43 25.34
N TYR A 373 -12.17 21.83 25.23
CA TYR A 373 -11.30 22.03 24.07
C TYR A 373 -10.85 20.74 23.40
N ALA A 374 -10.74 20.76 22.07
CA ALA A 374 -9.96 19.80 21.31
C ALA A 374 -8.70 20.48 20.78
N ARG A 375 -7.55 19.84 20.95
CA ARG A 375 -6.24 20.31 20.51
C ARG A 375 -5.62 19.33 19.52
N LEU A 376 -4.83 19.84 18.58
CA LEU A 376 -4.03 19.03 17.65
C LEU A 376 -2.86 19.84 17.12
N ASP A 377 -1.88 19.15 16.54
CA ASP A 377 -0.75 19.77 15.86
C ASP A 377 -0.58 19.27 14.43
N CYS A 378 -0.03 20.12 13.57
CA CYS A 378 0.37 19.75 12.22
C CYS A 378 1.74 20.32 11.87
N LEU A 379 2.43 19.73 10.91
CA LEU A 379 3.68 20.29 10.40
C LEU A 379 3.46 21.70 9.87
N SER A 380 4.30 22.63 10.33
CA SER A 380 4.28 24.04 9.89
C SER A 380 4.49 24.19 8.38
N THR A 381 5.22 23.26 7.77
CA THR A 381 5.49 23.21 6.32
C THR A 381 4.36 22.59 5.49
N ASN A 382 3.25 22.18 6.11
CA ASN A 382 2.11 21.56 5.41
C ASN A 382 0.88 22.50 5.39
N PRO A 383 0.83 23.49 4.49
CA PRO A 383 -0.24 24.48 4.45
C PRO A 383 -1.62 23.86 4.15
N ARG A 384 -1.67 22.75 3.40
CA ARG A 384 -2.92 22.04 3.10
C ARG A 384 -3.56 21.47 4.36
N LEU A 385 -2.76 20.89 5.25
CA LEU A 385 -3.26 20.30 6.49
C LEU A 385 -3.70 21.39 7.47
N ARG A 386 -3.01 22.54 7.50
CA ARG A 386 -3.47 23.72 8.24
C ARG A 386 -4.84 24.20 7.76
N THR A 387 -5.01 24.45 6.46
CA THR A 387 -6.31 24.87 5.89
C THR A 387 -7.41 23.83 6.15
N TYR A 388 -7.08 22.55 6.12
CA TYR A 388 -8.01 21.48 6.46
C TYR A 388 -8.54 21.61 7.90
N TYR A 389 -7.68 21.86 8.89
CA TYR A 389 -8.10 22.04 10.28
C TYR A 389 -8.79 23.38 10.55
N GLU A 390 -8.31 24.48 9.96
CA GLU A 390 -8.97 25.79 10.05
C GLU A 390 -10.41 25.73 9.52
N SER A 391 -10.62 25.06 8.38
CA SER A 391 -11.97 24.83 7.85
C SER A 391 -12.84 23.94 8.75
N ALA A 392 -12.25 23.22 9.72
CA ALA A 392 -12.98 22.43 10.73
C ALA A 392 -13.37 23.24 11.97
N GLY A 393 -12.99 24.52 12.01
CA GLY A 393 -13.22 25.42 13.14
C GLY A 393 -12.07 25.44 14.16
N TYR A 394 -10.90 24.87 13.84
CA TYR A 394 -9.71 25.05 14.66
C TYR A 394 -9.07 26.42 14.40
N GLN A 395 -8.48 27.00 15.44
CA GLN A 395 -7.74 28.24 15.37
C GLN A 395 -6.26 27.97 15.70
N VAL A 396 -5.36 28.65 15.01
CA VAL A 396 -3.93 28.61 15.35
C VAL A 396 -3.71 29.37 16.66
N VAL A 397 -3.11 28.70 17.63
CA VAL A 397 -2.85 29.26 18.97
C VAL A 397 -1.37 29.30 19.34
N GLY A 398 -0.50 28.81 18.45
CA GLY A 398 0.94 28.92 18.61
C GLY A 398 1.72 28.08 17.60
N GLU A 399 3.03 28.12 17.73
CA GLU A 399 3.97 27.26 17.02
C GLU A 399 4.96 26.67 18.03
N GLN A 400 5.35 25.42 17.83
CA GLN A 400 6.39 24.74 18.59
C GLN A 400 7.56 24.47 17.63
N PRO A 401 8.68 25.20 17.73
CA PRO A 401 9.75 25.19 16.73
C PRO A 401 10.58 23.90 16.73
N ALA A 402 10.53 23.10 17.81
CA ALA A 402 11.26 21.85 17.92
C ALA A 402 10.48 20.82 18.74
N LYS A 403 9.56 20.08 18.11
CA LYS A 403 8.92 18.93 18.76
C LYS A 403 9.92 17.77 18.77
N ASN A 404 10.46 17.44 19.94
CA ASN A 404 11.42 16.34 20.09
C ASN A 404 10.66 15.04 20.37
N THR A 405 10.40 14.23 19.34
CA THR A 405 9.64 12.97 19.45
C THR A 405 10.51 11.74 19.71
N GLY A 406 11.79 11.92 20.02
CA GLY A 406 12.71 10.85 20.43
C GLY A 406 13.23 9.93 19.32
N SER A 407 12.83 10.13 18.05
CA SER A 407 13.25 9.26 16.93
C SER A 407 13.49 10.00 15.60
N GLY A 408 13.79 11.30 15.61
CA GLY A 408 14.06 12.08 14.40
C GLY A 408 14.56 13.49 14.65
N SER A 409 14.94 14.21 13.57
CA SER A 409 15.30 15.64 13.65
C SER A 409 14.10 16.46 14.14
N PRO A 410 14.32 17.45 15.03
CA PRO A 410 13.24 18.31 15.50
C PRO A 410 12.58 19.03 14.32
N TYR A 411 11.25 19.00 14.28
CA TYR A 411 10.46 19.69 13.28
C TYR A 411 9.50 20.67 13.94
N ALA A 412 9.23 21.78 13.25
CA ALA A 412 8.32 22.81 13.72
C ALA A 412 6.87 22.42 13.44
N VAL A 413 6.02 22.50 14.47
CA VAL A 413 4.58 22.24 14.35
C VAL A 413 3.76 23.48 14.67
N THR A 414 2.65 23.65 13.96
CA THR A 414 1.61 24.62 14.28
C THR A 414 0.64 23.98 15.27
N LEU A 415 0.35 24.67 16.37
CA LEU A 415 -0.57 24.24 17.41
C LEU A 415 -1.96 24.82 17.12
N LEU A 416 -2.98 23.95 17.08
CA LEU A 416 -4.35 24.36 16.78
C LEU A 416 -5.32 23.89 17.86
N GLU A 417 -6.28 24.75 18.21
CA GLU A 417 -7.29 24.52 19.23
C GLU A 417 -8.70 24.83 18.70
N LYS A 418 -9.69 24.06 19.15
CA LYS A 418 -11.10 24.29 18.89
C LYS A 418 -11.88 24.19 20.19
N ARG A 419 -12.71 25.20 20.46
CA ARG A 419 -13.70 25.13 21.54
C ARG A 419 -14.84 24.21 21.13
N LEU A 420 -15.12 23.22 21.97
CA LEU A 420 -16.22 22.28 21.81
C LEU A 420 -17.47 22.90 22.44
N VAL A 421 -18.55 22.94 21.66
CA VAL A 421 -19.86 23.47 22.07
C VAL A 421 -20.78 22.34 22.50
#